data_AF-A0A350PC09-F1
#
_entry.id   AF-A0A350PC09-F1
#
_cell.length_a   1.000
_cell.length_b   1.000
_cell.length_c   1.000
_cell.angle_alpha   90.00
_cell.angle_beta   90.00
_cell.angle_gamma   90.00
#
_symmetry.space_group_name_H-M   'P 1'
#
loop_
_entity.id
_entity.type
_entity.pdbx_description
1 polymer ?
#
loop_
_entity_poly.entity_id
_entity_poly.type
_entity_poly.pdbx_seq_one_letter_code
_entity_poly.pdbx_strand_id
1 'polypeptide(L)'
;MKINNKPFGDSFRGLFKVGDLVRWKLYKQDFITGEIDPQEMTGVITEIYRSKMSSREVWFAKVFEATTGQFYNMSLMTLSLIKD
;
A
#
# COMPACT_ATOMS: atom_id res chain seq x y z
N MET A 1 -18.49 6.45 26.06
CA MET A 1 -17.13 6.35 25.47
C MET A 1 -17.25 6.62 23.98
N LYS A 2 -16.75 7.75 23.44
CA LYS A 2 -16.79 8.01 22.00
C LYS A 2 -15.75 7.11 21.33
N ILE A 3 -16.19 6.10 20.58
CA ILE A 3 -15.30 5.28 19.76
C ILE A 3 -14.75 6.20 18.67
N ASN A 4 -13.47 6.52 18.74
CA ASN A 4 -12.82 7.36 17.75
C ASN A 4 -12.59 6.50 16.49
N ASN A 5 -13.54 6.54 15.56
CA ASN A 5 -13.51 5.80 14.29
C ASN A 5 -12.49 6.43 13.31
N LYS A 6 -11.24 6.58 13.75
CA LYS A 6 -10.18 7.05 12.86
C LYS A 6 -10.00 6.05 11.71
N PRO A 7 -9.66 6.53 10.50
CA PRO A 7 -9.32 5.65 9.39
C PRO A 7 -8.24 4.65 9.77
N PHE A 8 -8.33 3.44 9.23
CA PHE A 8 -7.24 2.48 9.32
C PHE A 8 -6.04 3.02 8.56
N GLY A 9 -4.86 2.94 9.18
CA GLY A 9 -3.64 3.54 8.66
C GLY A 9 -3.51 5.05 8.91
N ASP A 10 -4.36 5.67 9.74
CA ASP A 10 -4.28 7.13 10.04
C ASP A 10 -2.90 7.55 10.58
N SER A 11 -2.26 6.71 11.40
CA SER A 11 -0.90 6.95 11.89
C SER A 11 0.17 6.95 10.80
N PHE A 12 -0.09 6.32 9.66
CA PHE A 12 0.82 6.23 8.53
C PHE A 12 0.62 7.37 7.52
N ARG A 13 -0.50 8.09 7.59
CA ARG A 13 -0.81 9.16 6.63
C ARG A 13 0.30 10.21 6.57
N GLY A 14 0.87 10.60 7.72
CA GLY A 14 1.92 11.62 7.80
C GLY A 14 3.30 11.15 7.31
N LEU A 15 3.48 9.85 7.04
CA LEU A 15 4.76 9.27 6.64
C LEU A 15 4.99 9.29 5.12
N PHE A 16 3.93 9.49 4.33
CA PHE A 16 3.98 9.40 2.87
C PHE A 16 3.43 10.65 2.19
N LYS A 17 4.02 11.00 1.05
CA LYS A 17 3.58 12.04 0.12
C LYS A 17 3.58 11.51 -1.32
N VAL A 18 2.82 12.17 -2.18
CA VAL A 18 2.89 11.95 -3.64
C VAL A 18 4.32 12.24 -4.10
N GLY A 19 4.84 11.39 -4.98
CA GLY A 19 6.22 11.44 -5.46
C GLY A 19 7.21 10.61 -4.64
N ASP A 20 6.81 10.07 -3.48
CA ASP A 20 7.69 9.19 -2.72
C ASP A 20 7.95 7.88 -3.47
N LEU A 21 9.22 7.46 -3.46
CA LEU A 21 9.64 6.12 -3.85
C LEU A 21 9.36 5.16 -2.71
N VAL A 22 8.61 4.11 -3.02
CA VAL A 22 8.17 3.11 -2.05
C VAL A 22 8.45 1.70 -2.55
N ARG A 23 8.53 0.78 -1.59
CA ARG A 23 8.55 -0.66 -1.81
C ARG A 23 7.41 -1.36 -1.09
N TRP A 24 6.97 -2.48 -1.64
CA TRP A 24 6.00 -3.39 -1.03
C TRP A 24 6.26 -4.83 -1.48
N LYS A 25 5.51 -5.78 -0.91
CA LYS A 25 5.56 -7.19 -1.31
C LYS A 25 4.27 -7.59 -2.01
N LEU A 26 4.39 -8.23 -3.16
CA LEU A 26 3.30 -8.93 -3.84
C LEU A 26 3.44 -10.42 -3.55
N TYR A 27 2.43 -11.00 -2.90
CA TYR A 27 2.43 -12.43 -2.58
C TYR A 27 1.71 -13.17 -3.71
N LYS A 28 2.44 -14.02 -4.43
CA LYS A 28 1.86 -14.92 -5.43
C LYS A 28 1.85 -16.33 -4.85
N GLN A 29 0.73 -17.01 -4.98
CA GLN A 29 0.65 -18.42 -4.65
C GLN A 29 1.04 -19.23 -5.88
N ASP A 30 1.99 -20.14 -5.71
CA ASP A 30 2.24 -21.20 -6.69
C ASP A 30 1.07 -22.20 -6.61
N PHE A 31 0.35 -22.39 -7.72
CA PHE A 31 -0.83 -23.26 -7.75
C PHE A 31 -0.50 -24.76 -7.72
N ILE A 32 0.76 -25.13 -7.95
CA ILE A 32 1.25 -26.52 -7.97
C ILE A 32 1.77 -26.90 -6.58
N THR A 33 2.63 -26.08 -6.00
CA THR A 33 3.27 -26.37 -4.70
C THR A 33 2.48 -25.84 -3.52
N GLY A 34 1.60 -24.85 -3.74
CA GLY A 34 0.87 -24.14 -2.69
C GLY A 34 1.73 -23.12 -1.94
N GLU A 35 3.01 -22.98 -2.28
CA GLU A 35 3.92 -22.05 -1.64
C GLU A 35 3.56 -20.60 -1.98
N ILE A 36 3.79 -19.70 -1.01
CA ILE A 36 3.59 -18.27 -1.19
C ILE A 36 4.97 -17.65 -1.38
N ASP A 37 5.23 -17.14 -2.58
CA ASP A 37 6.48 -16.44 -2.90
C ASP A 37 6.28 -14.92 -2.80
N PRO A 38 6.96 -14.24 -1.85
CA PRO A 38 6.91 -12.79 -1.74
C PRO A 38 7.82 -12.12 -2.78
N GLN A 39 7.24 -11.48 -3.77
CA GLN A 39 7.97 -10.66 -4.74
C GLN A 39 8.09 -9.21 -4.21
N GLU A 40 9.32 -8.70 -4.05
CA GLU A 40 9.53 -7.28 -3.73
C GLU A 40 9.27 -6.41 -4.97
N MET A 41 8.45 -5.37 -4.79
CA MET A 41 8.02 -4.44 -5.82
C MET A 41 8.41 -3.02 -5.43
N THR A 42 8.67 -2.16 -6.42
CA THR A 42 9.00 -0.75 -6.19
C THR A 42 8.23 0.16 -7.12
N GLY A 43 8.00 1.41 -6.69
CA GLY A 43 7.22 2.35 -7.47
C GLY A 43 7.12 3.72 -6.82
N VAL A 44 6.36 4.60 -7.47
CA VAL A 44 6.14 5.99 -7.03
C VAL A 44 4.69 6.19 -6.64
N ILE A 45 4.44 6.82 -5.49
CA ILE A 45 3.09 7.21 -5.09
C ILE A 45 2.59 8.31 -6.02
N THR A 46 1.46 8.07 -6.71
CA THR A 46 0.81 9.07 -7.58
C THR A 46 -0.40 9.73 -6.91
N GLU A 47 -1.00 9.08 -5.91
CA GLU A 47 -2.17 9.59 -5.20
C GLU A 47 -2.23 8.98 -3.79
N ILE A 48 -2.73 9.73 -2.80
CA ILE A 48 -3.05 9.21 -1.45
C ILE A 48 -4.50 9.59 -1.14
N TYR A 49 -5.33 8.59 -0.85
CA TYR A 49 -6.76 8.77 -0.70
C TYR A 49 -7.35 7.88 0.39
N ARG A 50 -8.58 8.20 0.81
CA ARG A 50 -9.37 7.35 1.72
C ARG A 50 -10.42 6.60 0.93
N SER A 51 -10.61 5.32 1.28
CA SER A 51 -11.71 4.52 0.76
C SER A 51 -12.34 3.68 1.87
N LYS A 52 -13.64 3.39 1.74
CA LYS A 52 -14.40 2.60 2.72
C LYS A 52 -14.34 1.12 2.36
N MET A 53 -13.74 0.32 3.23
CA MET A 53 -13.65 -1.14 3.11
C MET A 53 -14.42 -1.79 4.25
N SER A 54 -15.43 -2.59 3.93
CA SER A 54 -16.23 -3.36 4.90
C SER A 54 -16.58 -2.58 6.17
N SER A 55 -17.13 -1.37 6.00
CA SER A 55 -17.52 -0.38 7.04
C SER A 55 -16.42 0.50 7.64
N ARG A 56 -15.13 0.27 7.37
CA ARG A 56 -14.01 1.07 7.90
C ARG A 56 -13.40 1.96 6.82
N GLU A 57 -13.13 3.23 7.11
CA GLU A 57 -12.28 4.06 6.24
C GLU A 57 -10.83 3.56 6.32
N VAL A 58 -10.13 3.48 5.20
CA VAL A 58 -8.73 3.05 5.11
C VAL A 58 -7.98 4.03 4.22
N TRP A 59 -6.76 4.38 4.62
CA TRP A 59 -5.85 5.15 3.78
C TRP A 59 -5.12 4.24 2.78
N PHE A 60 -5.20 4.61 1.51
CA PHE A 60 -4.52 3.96 0.40
C PHE A 60 -3.59 4.93 -0.32
N ALA A 61 -2.59 4.38 -0.98
CA ALA A 61 -1.82 5.04 -2.01
C ALA A 61 -2.03 4.33 -3.35
N LYS A 62 -2.23 5.11 -4.40
CA LYS A 62 -2.09 4.63 -5.77
C LYS A 62 -0.62 4.73 -6.13
N VAL A 63 -0.02 3.61 -6.51
CA VAL A 63 1.41 3.48 -6.79
C VAL A 63 1.60 3.07 -8.24
N PHE A 64 2.43 3.81 -8.97
CA PHE A 64 2.90 3.43 -10.30
C PHE A 64 4.15 2.57 -10.15
N GLU A 65 4.06 1.29 -10.52
CA GLU A 65 5.14 0.31 -10.35
C GLU A 65 6.19 0.44 -11.46
N ALA A 66 7.46 0.42 -11.07
CA ALA A 66 8.57 0.84 -11.91
C ALA A 66 8.88 -0.11 -13.09
N THR A 67 8.63 -1.41 -12.93
CA THR A 67 9.05 -2.45 -13.89
C THR A 67 7.99 -2.73 -14.95
N THR A 68 6.74 -2.83 -14.53
CA THR A 68 5.59 -3.24 -15.35
C THR A 68 4.77 -2.05 -15.85
N GLY A 69 4.97 -0.85 -15.26
CA GLY A 69 4.16 0.33 -15.56
C GLY A 69 2.70 0.22 -15.12
N GLN A 70 2.37 -0.76 -14.27
CA GLN A 70 1.02 -0.96 -13.76
C GLN A 70 0.74 -0.09 -12.52
N PHE A 71 -0.54 0.20 -12.29
CA PHE A 71 -0.99 0.87 -11.08
C PHE A 71 -1.49 -0.12 -10.05
N TYR A 72 -1.06 0.08 -8.80
CA TYR A 72 -1.50 -0.70 -7.64
C TYR A 72 -2.13 0.23 -6.60
N ASN A 73 -3.21 -0.23 -5.98
CA ASN A 73 -3.83 0.45 -4.85
C ASN A 73 -3.40 -0.26 -3.56
N MET A 74 -2.48 0.35 -2.82
CA MET A 74 -1.84 -0.25 -1.66
C MET A 74 -2.28 0.45 -0.39
N SER A 75 -2.58 -0.30 0.66
CA SER A 75 -2.78 0.29 2.00
C SER A 75 -1.48 0.96 2.43
N LEU A 76 -1.54 2.14 3.06
CA LEU A 76 -0.33 2.82 3.53
C LEU A 76 0.49 1.96 4.51
N MET A 77 -0.15 1.00 5.19
CA MET A 77 0.51 0.09 6.13
C MET A 77 1.42 -0.96 5.47
N THR A 78 1.24 -1.21 4.16
CA THR A 78 2.03 -2.21 3.43
C THR A 78 3.19 -1.60 2.68
N LEU A 79 3.33 -0.27 2.72
CA LEU A 79 4.38 0.47 2.04
C LEU A 79 5.54 0.76 3.00
N SER A 80 6.75 0.75 2.43
CA SER A 80 7.94 1.26 3.09
C SER A 80 8.60 2.30 2.18
N LEU A 81 9.04 3.43 2.75
CA LEU A 81 9.85 4.39 2.02
C LEU A 81 11.19 3.75 1.61
N ILE A 82 11.60 4.01 0.38
CA ILE A 82 12.97 3.82 -0.06
C ILE A 82 13.67 5.15 0.25
N LYS A 83 14.51 5.16 1.29
CA LYS A 83 15.41 6.27 1.55
C LYS A 83 16.76 5.93 0.92
N ASP A 84 17.42 6.94 0.37
CA ASP A 84 18.87 6.90 0.13
C ASP A 84 19.62 6.66 1.44
#